data_AF-A0AA96UYB1-F1
#
_entry.id   AF-A0AA96UYB1-F1
#
_cell.length_a   1.000
_cell.length_b   1.000
_cell.length_c   1.000
_cell.angle_alpha   90.00
_cell.angle_beta   90.00
_cell.angle_gamma   90.00
#
_symmetry.space_group_name_H-M   'P 1'
#
loop_
_entity.id
_entity.type
_entity.pdbx_description
1 polymer ?
#
loop_
_entity_poly.entity_id
_entity_poly.type
_entity_poly.pdbx_seq_one_letter_code
_entity_poly.pdbx_strand_id
1 'polypeptide(L)'
;MYPIEQILNEADQKTKAKWALDCAEHVLFYFNNEFPDDSRPSNAIAAGRSWLNDEIKVLDARNASVAAHNAARDVVETDFSSKTLDPLSEGEGLQAAACAAARSAGQAVAVAHAAGHAQHAADYAIKAVSYGEGTDEAVRKEREWQYNRLLEITGKS
;
A
#
# COMPACT_ATOMS: atom_id res chain seq x y z
N MET A 1 -11.49 -10.96 15.03
CA MET A 1 -10.74 -9.71 14.79
C MET A 1 -9.26 -10.05 14.88
N TYR A 2 -8.48 -9.77 13.84
CA TYR A 2 -7.05 -10.07 13.82
C TYR A 2 -6.27 -9.02 14.65
N PRO A 3 -5.44 -9.40 15.63
CA PRO A 3 -4.72 -8.45 16.49
C PRO A 3 -3.49 -7.83 15.79
N ILE A 4 -3.63 -7.40 14.53
CA ILE A 4 -2.55 -6.84 13.69
C ILE A 4 -1.89 -5.64 14.39
N GLU A 5 -2.69 -4.69 14.88
CA GLU A 5 -2.18 -3.48 15.54
C GLU A 5 -1.33 -3.81 16.78
N GLN A 6 -1.77 -4.77 17.59
CA GLN A 6 -1.01 -5.22 18.77
C GLN A 6 0.34 -5.83 18.36
N ILE A 7 0.35 -6.71 17.36
CA ILE A 7 1.59 -7.35 16.90
C ILE A 7 2.53 -6.31 16.27
N LEU A 8 1.99 -5.37 15.50
CA LEU A 8 2.78 -4.26 14.97
C LEU A 8 3.36 -3.42 16.11
N ASN A 9 2.61 -3.08 17.15
CA ASN A 9 3.13 -2.26 18.25
C ASN A 9 4.36 -2.88 18.93
N GLU A 10 4.45 -4.21 18.99
CA GLU A 10 5.60 -4.96 19.51
C GLU A 10 6.77 -5.08 18.52
N ALA A 11 6.51 -4.92 17.22
CA ALA A 11 7.51 -5.10 16.16
C ALA A 11 8.42 -3.87 15.97
N ASP A 12 9.68 -4.14 15.59
CA ASP A 12 10.61 -3.09 15.18
C ASP A 12 10.22 -2.44 13.84
N GLN A 13 10.84 -1.30 13.52
CA GLN A 13 10.50 -0.52 12.33
C GLN A 13 10.83 -1.24 11.01
N LYS A 14 11.90 -2.02 10.94
CA LYS A 14 12.25 -2.78 9.71
C LYS A 14 11.24 -3.92 9.51
N THR A 15 10.81 -4.58 10.57
CA THR A 15 9.74 -5.58 10.53
C THR A 15 8.43 -4.98 10.03
N LYS A 16 8.03 -3.82 10.57
CA LYS A 16 6.85 -3.07 10.11
C LYS A 16 6.94 -2.70 8.62
N ALA A 17 8.10 -2.19 8.20
CA ALA A 17 8.32 -1.79 6.82
C ALA A 17 8.27 -2.99 5.87
N LYS A 18 8.92 -4.12 6.22
CA LYS A 18 8.86 -5.35 5.43
C LYS A 18 7.43 -5.82 5.24
N TRP A 19 6.66 -5.91 6.32
CA TRP A 19 5.26 -6.32 6.24
C TRP A 19 4.40 -5.35 5.41
N ALA A 20 4.55 -4.04 5.61
CA ALA A 20 3.82 -3.05 4.84
C ALA A 20 4.13 -3.11 3.33
N LEU A 21 5.40 -3.35 2.97
CA LEU A 21 5.83 -3.54 1.58
C LEU A 21 5.25 -4.82 0.98
N ASP A 22 5.21 -5.93 1.74
CA ASP A 22 4.56 -7.16 1.30
C ASP A 22 3.06 -6.93 1.02
N CYS A 23 2.36 -6.20 1.89
CA CYS A 23 0.95 -5.82 1.68
C CYS A 23 0.74 -4.98 0.42
N ALA A 24 1.59 -3.96 0.22
CA ALA A 24 1.49 -3.10 -0.97
C ALA A 24 1.80 -3.86 -2.27
N GLU A 25 2.78 -4.76 -2.23
CA GLU A 25 3.17 -5.59 -3.37
C GLU A 25 2.07 -6.59 -3.75
N HIS A 26 1.36 -7.15 -2.77
CA HIS A 26 0.28 -8.13 -2.99
C HIS A 26 -0.87 -7.56 -3.83
N VAL A 27 -1.16 -6.26 -3.69
CA VAL A 27 -2.23 -5.57 -4.41
C VAL A 27 -1.73 -4.70 -5.57
N LEU A 28 -0.43 -4.67 -5.83
CA LEU A 28 0.17 -3.77 -6.83
C LEU A 28 -0.38 -4.01 -8.25
N PHE A 29 -0.83 -5.23 -8.53
CA PHE A 29 -1.40 -5.59 -9.83
C PHE A 29 -2.62 -4.74 -10.20
N TYR A 30 -3.42 -4.25 -9.25
CA TYR A 30 -4.52 -3.34 -9.54
C TYR A 30 -4.04 -2.05 -10.20
N PHE A 31 -2.87 -1.54 -9.79
CA PHE A 31 -2.27 -0.37 -10.42
C PHE A 31 -1.63 -0.72 -11.77
N ASN A 32 -0.79 -1.76 -11.82
CA ASN A 32 -0.03 -2.11 -13.02
C ASN A 32 -0.92 -2.52 -14.20
N ASN A 33 -2.10 -3.10 -13.94
CA ASN A 33 -3.02 -3.47 -15.01
C ASN A 33 -3.66 -2.24 -15.69
N GLU A 34 -3.96 -1.19 -14.92
CA GLU A 34 -4.58 0.03 -15.44
C GLU A 34 -3.54 1.04 -15.96
N PHE A 35 -2.36 1.09 -15.33
CA PHE A 35 -1.28 2.04 -15.62
C PHE A 35 0.08 1.34 -15.82
N PRO A 36 0.22 0.47 -16.84
CA PRO A 36 1.42 -0.36 -17.02
C PRO A 36 2.71 0.43 -17.28
N ASP A 37 2.59 1.65 -17.83
CA ASP A 37 3.74 2.52 -18.13
C ASP A 37 4.18 3.39 -16.94
N ASP A 38 3.41 3.42 -15.84
CA ASP A 38 3.74 4.18 -14.65
C ASP A 38 4.42 3.30 -13.59
N SER A 39 5.74 3.43 -13.48
CA SER A 39 6.54 2.67 -12.53
C SER A 39 6.63 3.29 -11.14
N ARG A 40 5.96 4.43 -10.86
CA ARG A 40 6.13 5.13 -9.57
C ARG A 40 5.76 4.26 -8.35
N PRO A 41 4.64 3.50 -8.34
CA PRO A 41 4.32 2.63 -7.19
C PRO A 41 5.27 1.43 -7.03
N SER A 42 5.69 0.79 -8.14
CA SER A 42 6.64 -0.32 -8.08
C SER A 42 8.03 0.15 -7.63
N ASN A 43 8.48 1.31 -8.11
CA ASN A 43 9.71 1.96 -7.64
C ASN A 43 9.66 2.33 -6.15
N ALA A 44 8.50 2.72 -5.63
CA ALA A 44 8.33 2.98 -4.21
C ALA A 44 8.52 1.71 -3.36
N ILE A 45 7.96 0.58 -3.78
CA ILE A 45 8.17 -0.71 -3.11
C ILE A 45 9.66 -1.09 -3.18
N ALA A 46 10.30 -0.99 -4.34
CA ALA A 46 11.72 -1.28 -4.52
C ALA A 46 12.62 -0.38 -3.65
N ALA A 47 12.31 0.92 -3.56
CA ALA A 47 13.01 1.84 -2.67
C ALA A 47 12.85 1.44 -1.19
N GLY A 48 11.64 1.02 -0.77
CA GLY A 48 11.41 0.49 0.57
C GLY A 48 12.26 -0.75 0.87
N ARG A 49 12.40 -1.67 -0.09
CA ARG A 49 13.31 -2.83 0.03
C ARG A 49 14.77 -2.40 0.13
N SER A 50 15.20 -1.43 -0.68
CA SER A 50 16.56 -0.89 -0.64
C SER A 50 16.86 -0.23 0.71
N TRP A 51 15.88 0.45 1.30
CA TRP A 51 16.01 1.03 2.64
C TRP A 51 16.13 -0.03 3.73
N LEU A 52 15.39 -1.14 3.64
CA LEU A 52 15.54 -2.27 4.56
C LEU A 52 16.97 -2.84 4.56
N ASN A 53 17.64 -2.80 3.40
CA ASN A 53 19.01 -3.23 3.20
C ASN A 53 20.07 -2.15 3.51
N ASP A 54 19.66 -0.99 4.04
CA ASP A 54 20.53 0.15 4.34
C ASP A 54 21.23 0.76 3.11
N GLU A 55 20.71 0.53 1.90
CA GLU A 55 21.29 0.96 0.62
C GLU A 55 20.94 2.42 0.27
N ILE A 56 19.81 2.92 0.78
CA ILE A 56 19.35 4.29 0.55
C ILE A 56 19.04 5.00 1.86
N LYS A 57 19.00 6.34 1.83
CA LYS A 57 18.64 7.14 3.01
C LYS A 57 17.13 7.29 3.12
N VAL A 58 16.67 7.65 4.31
CA VAL A 58 15.25 7.95 4.58
C VAL A 58 14.71 9.03 3.63
N LEU A 59 15.54 9.99 3.22
CA LEU A 59 15.15 11.03 2.25
C LEU A 59 14.78 10.43 0.89
N ASP A 60 15.56 9.46 0.40
CA ASP A 60 15.30 8.79 -0.89
C ASP A 60 14.00 7.99 -0.82
N ALA A 61 13.79 7.25 0.27
CA ALA A 61 12.55 6.53 0.55
C ALA A 61 11.34 7.49 0.61
N ARG A 62 11.50 8.66 1.24
CA ARG A 62 10.45 9.69 1.30
C ARG A 62 10.14 10.26 -0.08
N ASN A 63 11.14 10.50 -0.93
CA ASN A 63 10.91 10.97 -2.29
C ASN A 63 10.14 9.93 -3.12
N ALA A 64 10.47 8.64 -2.96
CA ALA A 64 9.74 7.56 -3.60
C ALA A 64 8.27 7.46 -3.09
N SER A 65 8.05 7.68 -1.78
CA SER A 65 6.70 7.79 -1.19
C SER A 65 5.87 8.88 -1.88
N VAL A 66 6.45 10.08 -2.03
CA VAL A 66 5.79 11.21 -2.68
C VAL A 66 5.46 10.88 -4.14
N ALA A 67 6.38 10.25 -4.86
CA ALA A 67 6.16 9.85 -6.25
C ALA A 67 4.97 8.88 -6.37
N ALA A 68 4.86 7.87 -5.51
CA ALA A 68 3.71 6.95 -5.50
C ALA A 68 2.39 7.64 -5.12
N HIS A 69 2.41 8.59 -4.18
CA HIS A 69 1.22 9.39 -3.86
C HIS A 69 0.79 10.30 -5.01
N ASN A 70 1.73 10.84 -5.78
CA ASN A 70 1.40 11.60 -6.99
C ASN A 70 0.82 10.69 -8.07
N ALA A 71 1.35 9.47 -8.25
CA ALA A 71 0.74 8.48 -9.15
C ALA A 71 -0.72 8.21 -8.78
N ALA A 72 -1.01 8.02 -7.48
CA ALA A 72 -2.39 7.85 -7.02
C ALA A 72 -3.30 9.05 -7.30
N ARG A 73 -2.78 10.29 -7.26
CA ARG A 73 -3.54 11.50 -7.60
C ARG A 73 -3.83 11.58 -9.09
N ASP A 74 -2.83 11.27 -9.91
CA ASP A 74 -2.96 11.30 -11.36
C ASP A 74 -4.04 10.31 -11.84
N VAL A 75 -4.21 9.15 -11.17
CA VAL A 75 -5.34 8.23 -11.45
C VAL A 75 -6.69 8.95 -11.35
N VAL A 76 -6.90 9.75 -10.30
CA VAL A 76 -8.16 10.48 -10.07
C VAL A 76 -8.33 11.65 -11.04
N GLU A 77 -7.23 12.28 -11.46
CA GLU A 77 -7.27 13.39 -12.41
C GLU A 77 -7.49 12.97 -13.87
N THR A 78 -7.27 11.69 -14.23
CA THR A 78 -7.55 11.20 -15.60
C THR A 78 -9.03 11.16 -15.97
N ASP A 79 -9.94 11.27 -15.00
CA ASP A 79 -11.39 11.39 -15.25
C ASP A 79 -11.79 12.86 -15.47
N PHE A 80 -11.32 13.45 -16.58
CA PHE A 80 -11.72 14.81 -17.02
C PHE A 80 -13.24 14.98 -17.24
N SER A 81 -14.04 13.93 -17.04
CA SER A 81 -15.51 13.95 -17.14
C SER A 81 -16.23 14.12 -15.78
N SER A 82 -15.62 13.72 -14.67
CA SER A 82 -16.29 13.69 -13.36
C SER A 82 -15.76 14.78 -12.42
N LYS A 83 -16.20 16.01 -12.65
CA LYS A 83 -15.99 17.13 -11.70
C LYS A 83 -16.89 17.03 -10.44
N THR A 84 -17.48 15.86 -10.18
CA THR A 84 -18.52 15.68 -9.15
C THR A 84 -18.16 14.72 -8.03
N LEU A 85 -16.98 14.08 -8.06
CA LEU A 85 -16.52 13.29 -6.92
C LEU A 85 -15.58 14.13 -6.06
N ASP A 86 -15.96 14.28 -4.79
CA ASP A 86 -15.04 14.72 -3.75
C ASP A 86 -13.75 13.90 -3.87
N PRO A 87 -12.55 14.50 -3.92
CA PRO A 87 -11.28 13.75 -3.97
C PRO A 87 -11.07 12.81 -2.77
N LEU A 88 -11.94 12.90 -1.74
CA LEU A 88 -12.05 11.98 -0.61
C LEU A 88 -13.21 10.97 -0.73
N SER A 89 -14.13 11.13 -1.68
CA SER A 89 -15.16 10.13 -2.01
C SER A 89 -14.52 9.01 -2.81
N GLU A 90 -14.00 8.04 -2.08
CA GLU A 90 -13.49 6.78 -2.60
C GLU A 90 -14.52 6.11 -3.51
N GLY A 91 -14.24 6.09 -4.82
CA GLY A 91 -15.10 5.48 -5.83
C GLY A 91 -15.06 3.95 -5.82
N GLU A 92 -15.82 3.33 -6.71
CA GLU A 92 -15.81 1.88 -6.95
C GLU A 92 -15.12 1.58 -8.30
N GLY A 93 -14.63 0.35 -8.48
CA GLY A 93 -14.07 -0.12 -9.74
C GLY A 93 -12.53 -0.01 -9.87
N LEU A 94 -12.03 -0.38 -11.06
CA LEU A 94 -10.60 -0.65 -11.28
C LEU A 94 -9.70 0.58 -11.08
N GLN A 95 -10.14 1.78 -11.45
CA GLN A 95 -9.36 3.00 -11.20
C GLN A 95 -9.26 3.34 -9.70
N ALA A 96 -10.35 3.16 -8.94
CA ALA A 96 -10.32 3.34 -7.49
C ALA A 96 -9.38 2.30 -6.84
N ALA A 97 -9.42 1.06 -7.33
CA ALA A 97 -8.50 0.00 -6.91
C ALA A 97 -7.03 0.36 -7.19
N ALA A 98 -6.73 0.87 -8.40
CA ALA A 98 -5.41 1.34 -8.77
C ALA A 98 -4.94 2.50 -7.86
N CYS A 99 -5.77 3.51 -7.66
CA CYS A 99 -5.47 4.62 -6.75
C CYS A 99 -5.13 4.13 -5.33
N ALA A 100 -5.94 3.22 -4.78
CA ALA A 100 -5.70 2.63 -3.47
C ALA A 100 -4.40 1.82 -3.42
N ALA A 101 -4.09 1.03 -4.44
CA ALA A 101 -2.83 0.28 -4.54
C ALA A 101 -1.60 1.21 -4.57
N ALA A 102 -1.65 2.30 -5.34
CA ALA A 102 -0.58 3.31 -5.35
C ALA A 102 -0.43 4.03 -4.00
N ARG A 103 -1.53 4.34 -3.31
CA ARG A 103 -1.49 4.87 -1.93
C ARG A 103 -0.88 3.87 -0.96
N SER A 104 -1.19 2.58 -1.10
CA SER A 104 -0.59 1.51 -0.28
C SER A 104 0.94 1.49 -0.44
N ALA A 105 1.44 1.51 -1.67
CA ALA A 105 2.88 1.59 -1.95
C ALA A 105 3.55 2.85 -1.35
N GLY A 106 2.92 4.02 -1.49
CA GLY A 106 3.41 5.27 -0.91
C GLY A 106 3.51 5.24 0.62
N GLN A 107 2.50 4.67 1.29
CA GLN A 107 2.51 4.47 2.75
C GLN A 107 3.56 3.44 3.17
N ALA A 108 3.70 2.34 2.44
CA ALA A 108 4.64 1.27 2.76
C ALA A 108 6.09 1.76 2.80
N VAL A 109 6.53 2.52 1.80
CA VAL A 109 7.89 3.09 1.80
C VAL A 109 8.05 4.23 2.81
N ALA A 110 6.97 4.94 3.16
CA ALA A 110 6.99 5.98 4.19
C ALA A 110 7.25 5.45 5.61
N VAL A 111 7.14 4.13 5.83
CA VAL A 111 7.52 3.48 7.09
C VAL A 111 8.99 3.73 7.44
N ALA A 112 9.85 3.92 6.43
CA ALA A 112 11.25 4.32 6.61
C ALA A 112 11.39 5.62 7.43
N HIS A 113 10.45 6.55 7.27
CA HIS A 113 10.42 7.82 7.99
C HIS A 113 9.61 7.73 9.30
N ALA A 114 8.48 7.03 9.30
CA ALA A 114 7.62 6.90 10.48
C ALA A 114 6.85 5.58 10.51
N ALA A 115 7.04 4.82 11.59
CA ALA A 115 6.51 3.47 11.75
C ALA A 115 4.97 3.35 11.62
N GLY A 116 4.22 4.41 11.96
CA GLY A 116 2.74 4.42 11.90
C GLY A 116 2.16 4.29 10.49
N HIS A 117 2.95 4.50 9.44
CA HIS A 117 2.49 4.30 8.06
C HIS A 117 2.22 2.83 7.71
N ALA A 118 2.73 1.87 8.50
CA ALA A 118 2.60 0.44 8.18
C ALA A 118 1.14 -0.02 8.16
N GLN A 119 0.34 0.37 9.16
CA GLN A 119 -1.08 0.04 9.21
C GLN A 119 -1.84 0.71 8.06
N HIS A 120 -1.56 1.98 7.76
CA HIS A 120 -2.18 2.68 6.63
C HIS A 120 -1.90 1.99 5.29
N ALA A 121 -0.68 1.46 5.08
CA ALA A 121 -0.36 0.71 3.87
C ALA A 121 -1.27 -0.52 3.70
N ALA A 122 -1.44 -1.30 4.77
CA ALA A 122 -2.29 -2.48 4.78
C ALA A 122 -3.78 -2.14 4.61
N ASP A 123 -4.24 -1.02 5.19
CA ASP A 123 -5.63 -0.57 5.04
C ASP A 123 -5.92 -0.08 3.62
N TYR A 124 -4.97 0.59 2.96
CA TYR A 124 -5.11 0.92 1.53
C TYR A 124 -5.07 -0.31 0.63
N ALA A 125 -4.32 -1.36 0.99
CA ALA A 125 -4.36 -2.63 0.27
C ALA A 125 -5.75 -3.28 0.35
N ILE A 126 -6.39 -3.23 1.52
CA ILE A 126 -7.78 -3.68 1.68
C ILE A 126 -8.75 -2.86 0.83
N LYS A 127 -8.57 -1.53 0.76
CA LYS A 127 -9.37 -0.68 -0.11
C LYS A 127 -9.20 -1.05 -1.59
N ALA A 128 -7.98 -1.36 -2.02
CA ALA A 128 -7.73 -1.81 -3.39
C ALA A 128 -8.52 -3.08 -3.73
N VAL A 129 -8.49 -4.08 -2.85
CA VAL A 129 -9.28 -5.31 -2.99
C VAL A 129 -10.79 -5.02 -2.95
N SER A 130 -11.22 -4.15 -2.03
CA SER A 130 -12.62 -3.75 -1.92
C SER A 130 -13.15 -3.11 -3.21
N TYR A 131 -12.39 -2.23 -3.86
CA TYR A 131 -12.83 -1.60 -5.11
C TYR A 131 -12.69 -2.50 -6.33
N GLY A 132 -11.68 -3.37 -6.34
CA GLY A 132 -11.37 -4.23 -7.48
C GLY A 132 -12.27 -5.46 -7.57
N GLU A 133 -12.60 -6.07 -6.42
CA GLU A 133 -13.45 -7.28 -6.38
C GLU A 133 -14.85 -7.02 -5.84
N GLY A 134 -15.04 -6.02 -4.98
CA GLY A 134 -16.38 -5.64 -4.48
C GLY A 134 -17.05 -6.67 -3.57
N THR A 135 -16.32 -7.65 -3.01
CA THR A 135 -16.89 -8.68 -2.12
C THR A 135 -16.27 -8.68 -0.73
N ASP A 136 -17.11 -8.88 0.29
CA ASP A 136 -16.68 -9.04 1.68
C ASP A 136 -15.73 -10.22 1.86
N GLU A 137 -15.90 -11.28 1.05
CA GLU A 137 -15.04 -12.47 1.10
C GLU A 137 -13.62 -12.17 0.60
N ALA A 138 -13.48 -11.36 -0.45
CA ALA A 138 -12.17 -10.93 -0.93
C ALA A 138 -11.44 -10.07 0.12
N VAL A 139 -12.15 -9.12 0.72
CA VAL A 139 -11.63 -8.28 1.82
C VAL A 139 -11.22 -9.13 3.02
N ARG A 140 -12.03 -10.14 3.38
CA ARG A 140 -11.73 -11.07 4.48
C ARG A 140 -10.47 -11.88 4.19
N LYS A 141 -10.34 -12.43 2.98
CA LYS A 141 -9.16 -13.19 2.54
C LYS A 141 -7.90 -12.34 2.53
N GLU A 142 -7.97 -11.11 2.05
CA GLU A 142 -6.83 -10.20 2.06
C GLU A 142 -6.41 -9.89 3.50
N ARG A 143 -7.37 -9.60 4.40
CA ARG A 143 -7.02 -9.33 5.80
C ARG A 143 -6.43 -10.56 6.51
N GLU A 144 -6.94 -11.74 6.19
CA GLU A 144 -6.40 -13.01 6.68
C GLU A 144 -4.97 -13.23 6.19
N TRP A 145 -4.70 -12.99 4.90
CA TRP A 145 -3.37 -13.07 4.32
C TRP A 145 -2.40 -12.09 5.00
N GLN A 146 -2.80 -10.83 5.19
CA GLN A 146 -1.98 -9.83 5.88
C GLN A 146 -1.62 -10.24 7.30
N TYR A 147 -2.58 -10.81 8.04
CA TYR A 147 -2.34 -11.32 9.39
C TYR A 147 -1.36 -12.49 9.41
N ASN A 148 -1.60 -13.50 8.57
CA ASN A 148 -0.71 -14.67 8.46
C ASN A 148 0.70 -14.24 8.06
N ARG A 149 0.82 -13.29 7.13
CA ARG A 149 2.11 -12.76 6.72
C ARG A 149 2.85 -12.05 7.86
N LEU A 150 2.12 -11.34 8.72
CA LEU A 150 2.72 -10.71 9.90
C LEU A 150 3.22 -11.76 10.90
N LEU A 151 2.46 -12.84 11.12
CA LEU A 151 2.88 -13.96 11.97
C LEU A 151 4.15 -14.63 11.42
N GLU A 152 4.21 -14.91 10.12
CA GLU A 152 5.39 -15.47 9.46
C GLU A 152 6.63 -14.60 9.67
N ILE A 153 6.52 -13.28 9.42
CA ILE A 153 7.66 -12.36 9.55
C ILE A 153 8.12 -12.23 11.00
N THR A 154 7.19 -12.27 11.96
CA THR A 154 7.49 -12.13 13.39
C THR A 154 7.87 -13.45 14.07
N GLY A 155 7.86 -14.57 13.34
CA GLY A 155 8.14 -15.90 13.88
C GLY A 155 7.07 -16.39 14.87
N LYS A 156 5.84 -15.89 14.75
CA LYS A 156 4.69 -16.23 15.59
C LYS A 156 3.69 -17.17 14.87
N SER A 157 4.13 -17.84 13.79
CA SER A 157 3.36 -18.78 12.96
C SER A 157 3.08 -20.11 13.66
#